data_AF-A0A7V5STW2-F1
#
_entry.id   AF-A0A7V5STW2-F1
#
_cell.length_a   1.000
_cell.length_b   1.000
_cell.length_c   1.000
_cell.angle_alpha   90.00
_cell.angle_beta   90.00
_cell.angle_gamma   90.00
#
_symmetry.space_group_name_H-M   'P 1'
#
loop_
_entity.id
_entity.type
_entity.pdbx_description
1 polymer ?
#
loop_
_entity_poly.entity_id
_entity_poly.type
_entity_poly.pdbx_seq_one_letter_code
_entity_poly.pdbx_strand_id
1 'polypeptide(L)'
;MVGLGLYNKNLSSLPESIGNLRSLQILSLWRNQLTSLPESIGNLKSLQYLGLGGNKLTSLPESIGNLSSLQTLWILDNQLTSLPESIGNLRSLQILSLWRNQLTSLPESIGNLSSLEKLYVDRNRLTSLPENINNALKKLKKQGCRIDK
;
A
#
# COMPACT_ATOMS: atom_id res chain seq x y z
N MET A 1 8.78 -12.37 -15.67
CA MET A 1 8.01 -11.44 -14.82
C MET A 1 6.81 -10.94 -15.61
N VAL A 2 5.59 -11.07 -15.10
CA VAL A 2 4.35 -10.70 -15.81
C VAL A 2 3.82 -9.38 -15.23
N GLY A 3 3.72 -8.34 -16.05
CA GLY A 3 3.37 -6.99 -15.60
C GLY A 3 2.32 -6.30 -16.47
N LEU A 4 1.48 -5.49 -15.83
CA LEU A 4 0.48 -4.62 -16.45
C LEU A 4 0.76 -3.17 -16.03
N GLY A 5 1.11 -2.34 -17.01
CA GLY A 5 1.37 -0.91 -16.82
C GLY A 5 0.27 -0.07 -17.44
N LEU A 6 -0.46 0.67 -16.61
CA LEU A 6 -1.56 1.57 -16.98
C LEU A 6 -1.26 3.00 -16.51
N TYR A 7 -0.01 3.45 -16.68
CA TYR A 7 0.42 4.79 -16.29
C TYR A 7 -0.29 5.88 -17.10
N ASN A 8 -0.82 6.90 -16.42
CA ASN A 8 -1.38 8.11 -17.01
C ASN A 8 -2.41 7.83 -18.12
N LYS A 9 -3.41 7.00 -17.79
CA LYS A 9 -4.49 6.60 -18.70
C LYS A 9 -5.83 7.25 -18.38
N ASN A 10 -5.86 8.22 -17.46
CA ASN A 10 -7.07 8.88 -16.98
C ASN A 10 -8.14 7.89 -16.46
N LEU A 11 -7.72 6.74 -15.93
CA LEU A 11 -8.64 5.74 -15.39
C LEU A 11 -9.33 6.31 -14.14
N SER A 12 -10.66 6.30 -14.13
CA SER A 12 -11.46 6.67 -12.95
C SER A 12 -11.79 5.47 -12.06
N SER A 13 -11.77 4.26 -12.61
CA SER A 13 -12.00 3.00 -11.89
C SER A 13 -11.25 1.83 -12.54
N LEU A 14 -11.21 0.71 -11.83
CA LEU A 14 -10.80 -0.59 -12.37
C LEU A 14 -11.99 -1.54 -12.35
N PRO A 15 -12.14 -2.40 -13.37
CA PRO A 15 -13.18 -3.42 -13.37
C PRO A 15 -12.83 -4.56 -12.41
N GLU A 16 -13.84 -5.24 -11.86
CA GLU A 16 -13.65 -6.44 -11.03
C GLU A 16 -12.89 -7.57 -11.76
N SER A 17 -12.93 -7.58 -13.09
CA SER A 17 -12.15 -8.52 -13.90
C SER A 17 -10.64 -8.39 -13.73
N ILE A 18 -10.12 -7.31 -13.12
CA ILE A 18 -8.69 -7.18 -12.82
C ILE A 18 -8.21 -8.37 -11.98
N GLY A 19 -9.03 -8.87 -11.06
CA GLY A 19 -8.70 -10.02 -10.21
C GLY A 19 -8.57 -11.36 -10.95
N ASN A 20 -8.94 -11.42 -12.23
CA ASN A 20 -8.73 -12.61 -13.07
C ASN A 20 -7.26 -12.77 -13.49
N LEU A 21 -6.44 -11.73 -13.38
CA LEU A 21 -5.02 -11.75 -13.73
C LEU A 21 -4.17 -12.41 -12.64
N ARG A 22 -4.53 -13.63 -12.22
CA ARG A 22 -3.96 -14.30 -11.02
C ARG A 22 -2.44 -14.47 -11.05
N SER A 23 -1.84 -14.56 -12.24
CA SER A 23 -0.39 -14.68 -12.44
C SER A 23 0.35 -13.34 -12.51
N LEU A 24 -0.36 -12.21 -12.39
CA LEU A 24 0.22 -10.88 -12.47
C LEU A 24 1.16 -10.64 -11.29
N GLN A 25 2.39 -10.20 -11.59
CA GLN A 25 3.43 -9.92 -10.58
C GLN A 25 3.62 -8.41 -10.39
N ILE A 26 3.39 -7.61 -11.43
CA ILE A 26 3.51 -6.15 -11.38
C ILE A 26 2.22 -5.51 -11.88
N LEU A 27 1.65 -4.62 -11.06
CA LEU A 27 0.55 -3.75 -11.47
C LEU A 27 0.94 -2.29 -11.19
N SER A 28 1.06 -1.50 -12.26
CA SER A 28 1.38 -0.08 -12.18
C SER A 28 0.20 0.75 -12.68
N LEU A 29 -0.42 1.50 -11.78
CA LEU A 29 -1.62 2.33 -11.97
C LEU A 29 -1.33 3.81 -11.68
N TRP A 30 -0.06 4.18 -11.74
CA TRP A 30 0.44 5.52 -11.44
C TRP A 30 -0.22 6.62 -12.27
N ARG A 31 -0.47 7.78 -11.65
CA ARG A 31 -1.01 8.99 -12.29
C ARG A 31 -2.35 8.76 -13.00
N ASN A 32 -3.31 8.14 -12.33
CA ASN A 32 -4.69 8.04 -12.82
C ASN A 32 -5.63 8.89 -11.95
N GLN A 33 -6.94 8.65 -12.06
CA GLN A 33 -7.99 9.35 -11.33
C GLN A 33 -8.78 8.38 -10.43
N LEU A 34 -8.17 7.25 -10.03
CA LEU A 34 -8.84 6.21 -9.25
C LEU A 34 -9.27 6.76 -7.90
N THR A 35 -10.53 6.57 -7.54
CA THR A 35 -11.09 6.93 -6.22
C THR A 35 -11.19 5.73 -5.28
N SER A 36 -11.23 4.51 -5.84
CA SER A 36 -11.22 3.24 -5.09
C SER A 36 -10.53 2.13 -5.91
N LEU A 37 -10.32 0.98 -5.26
CA LEU A 37 -9.95 -0.27 -5.91
C LEU A 37 -11.08 -1.29 -5.75
N PRO A 38 -11.30 -2.18 -6.73
CA PRO A 38 -12.26 -3.28 -6.60
C PRO A 38 -11.79 -4.31 -5.56
N GLU A 39 -12.72 -5.00 -4.91
CA GLU A 39 -12.40 -6.05 -3.91
C GLU A 39 -11.67 -7.23 -4.55
N SER A 40 -11.89 -7.50 -5.83
CA SER A 40 -11.13 -8.50 -6.58
C SER A 40 -9.63 -8.23 -6.68
N ILE A 41 -9.13 -7.05 -6.30
CA ILE A 41 -7.67 -6.80 -6.23
C ILE A 41 -6.97 -7.84 -5.36
N GLY A 42 -7.62 -8.29 -4.27
CA GLY A 42 -7.08 -9.32 -3.37
C GLY A 42 -6.93 -10.71 -3.99
N ASN A 43 -7.45 -10.93 -5.20
CA ASN A 43 -7.28 -12.18 -5.95
C ASN A 43 -5.91 -12.28 -6.64
N LEU A 44 -5.13 -11.19 -6.71
CA LEU A 44 -3.82 -11.15 -7.35
C LEU A 44 -2.73 -11.74 -6.44
N LYS A 45 -2.85 -13.03 -6.11
CA LYS A 45 -1.98 -13.70 -5.13
C LYS A 45 -0.51 -13.74 -5.51
N SER A 46 -0.18 -13.64 -6.80
CA SER A 46 1.20 -13.56 -7.30
C SER A 46 1.76 -12.14 -7.36
N LEU A 47 0.99 -11.11 -7.00
CA LEU A 47 1.41 -9.72 -7.12
C LEU A 47 2.53 -9.41 -6.13
N GLN A 48 3.64 -8.88 -6.64
CA GLN A 48 4.83 -8.50 -5.89
C GLN A 48 4.99 -6.98 -5.80
N TYR A 49 4.54 -6.27 -6.84
CA TYR A 49 4.57 -4.81 -6.91
C TYR A 49 3.20 -4.23 -7.25
N LEU A 50 2.74 -3.28 -6.43
CA LEU A 50 1.55 -2.49 -6.68
C LEU A 50 1.87 -1.00 -6.57
N GLY A 51 1.82 -0.31 -7.71
CA GLY A 51 2.03 1.13 -7.81
C GLY A 51 0.72 1.88 -8.04
N LEU A 52 0.33 2.69 -7.07
CA LEU A 52 -0.94 3.44 -7.03
C LEU A 52 -0.72 4.95 -6.88
N GLY A 53 0.52 5.43 -6.99
CA GLY A 53 0.82 6.81 -6.66
C GLY A 53 0.22 7.84 -7.63
N GLY A 54 -0.15 9.01 -7.11
CA GLY A 54 -0.77 10.07 -7.89
C GLY A 54 -2.19 9.72 -8.36
N ASN A 55 -3.04 9.25 -7.45
CA ASN A 55 -4.46 8.96 -7.68
C ASN A 55 -5.32 9.79 -6.71
N LYS A 56 -6.60 9.45 -6.58
CA LYS A 56 -7.57 10.10 -5.67
C LYS A 56 -8.15 9.11 -4.66
N LEU A 57 -7.41 8.06 -4.31
CA LEU A 57 -7.87 7.02 -3.40
C LEU A 57 -8.15 7.62 -2.02
N THR A 58 -9.33 7.35 -1.46
CA THR A 58 -9.72 7.75 -0.10
C THR A 58 -9.62 6.60 0.90
N SER A 59 -9.68 5.36 0.42
CA SER A 59 -9.47 4.13 1.19
C SER A 59 -8.85 3.02 0.32
N LEU A 60 -8.46 1.92 0.97
CA LEU A 60 -8.16 0.65 0.32
C LEU A 60 -9.23 -0.38 0.71
N PRO A 61 -9.55 -1.35 -0.16
CA PRO A 61 -10.44 -2.46 0.20
C PRO A 61 -9.79 -3.38 1.23
N GLU A 62 -10.60 -4.06 2.04
CA GLU A 62 -10.10 -5.05 3.03
C GLU A 62 -9.39 -6.24 2.36
N SER A 63 -9.78 -6.56 1.12
CA SER A 63 -9.07 -7.55 0.32
C SER A 63 -7.62 -7.17 -0.01
N ILE A 64 -7.14 -5.95 0.26
CA ILE A 64 -5.73 -5.63 0.05
C ILE A 64 -4.81 -6.57 0.85
N GLY A 65 -5.22 -6.96 2.06
CA GLY A 65 -4.46 -7.89 2.92
C GLY A 65 -4.34 -9.30 2.35
N ASN A 66 -5.09 -9.62 1.30
CA ASN A 66 -5.03 -10.91 0.62
C ASN A 66 -3.85 -11.06 -0.33
N LEU A 67 -3.09 -9.98 -0.61
CA LEU A 67 -1.93 -9.97 -1.51
C LEU A 67 -0.68 -10.55 -0.83
N SER A 68 -0.71 -11.85 -0.51
CA SER A 68 0.31 -12.53 0.31
C SER A 68 1.74 -12.47 -0.24
N SER A 69 1.90 -12.27 -1.55
CA SER A 69 3.23 -12.15 -2.20
C SER A 69 3.73 -10.71 -2.35
N LEU A 70 2.96 -9.72 -1.89
CA LEU A 70 3.27 -8.31 -2.14
C LEU A 70 4.50 -7.88 -1.36
N GLN A 71 5.49 -7.33 -2.07
CA GLN A 71 6.76 -6.85 -1.51
C GLN A 71 6.85 -5.32 -1.52
N THR A 72 6.28 -4.68 -2.54
CA THR A 72 6.28 -3.22 -2.66
C THR A 72 4.86 -2.70 -2.89
N LEU A 73 4.45 -1.78 -2.02
CA LEU A 73 3.18 -1.07 -2.10
C LEU A 73 3.45 0.44 -2.06
N TRP A 74 3.19 1.12 -3.18
CA TRP A 74 3.38 2.56 -3.32
C TRP A 74 2.04 3.25 -3.55
N ILE A 75 1.54 3.98 -2.54
CA ILE A 75 0.24 4.67 -2.56
C ILE A 75 0.40 6.17 -2.26
N LEU A 76 1.58 6.70 -2.54
CA LEU A 76 1.90 8.10 -2.31
C LEU A 76 1.07 9.06 -3.18
N ASP A 77 0.93 10.32 -2.77
CA ASP A 77 0.13 11.32 -3.48
C ASP A 77 -1.31 10.84 -3.72
N ASN A 78 -2.02 10.51 -2.64
CA ASN A 78 -3.43 10.13 -2.63
C ASN A 78 -4.19 10.90 -1.53
N GLN A 79 -5.41 10.50 -1.22
CA GLN A 79 -6.30 11.15 -0.25
C GLN A 79 -6.71 10.20 0.88
N LEU A 80 -5.90 9.19 1.19
CA LEU A 80 -6.23 8.17 2.19
C LEU A 80 -6.41 8.82 3.56
N THR A 81 -7.53 8.54 4.22
CA THR A 81 -7.82 8.98 5.59
C THR A 81 -7.57 7.89 6.63
N SER A 82 -7.65 6.63 6.22
CA SER A 82 -7.31 5.45 7.02
C SER A 82 -6.72 4.33 6.16
N LEU A 83 -6.22 3.28 6.82
CA LEU A 83 -5.88 2.00 6.21
C LEU A 83 -6.76 0.91 6.82
N PRO A 84 -7.11 -0.15 6.06
CA PRO A 84 -7.80 -1.30 6.60
C PRO A 84 -6.90 -2.09 7.56
N GLU A 85 -7.49 -2.76 8.55
CA GLU A 85 -6.74 -3.62 9.50
C GLU A 85 -6.08 -4.82 8.81
N SER A 86 -6.64 -5.25 7.69
CA SER A 86 -6.04 -6.30 6.85
C SER A 86 -4.67 -5.92 6.27
N ILE A 87 -4.24 -4.66 6.31
CA ILE A 87 -2.89 -4.27 5.86
C ILE A 87 -1.80 -5.08 6.59
N GLY A 88 -2.01 -5.41 7.87
CA GLY A 88 -1.08 -6.22 8.65
C GLY A 88 -0.92 -7.67 8.18
N ASN A 89 -1.76 -8.14 7.26
CA ASN A 89 -1.67 -9.47 6.68
C ASN A 89 -0.61 -9.56 5.58
N LEU A 90 -0.06 -8.43 5.11
CA LEU A 90 0.97 -8.36 4.08
C LEU A 90 2.37 -8.73 4.64
N ARG A 91 2.52 -9.97 5.11
CA ARG A 91 3.74 -10.44 5.80
C ARG A 91 5.01 -10.40 4.93
N SER A 92 4.86 -10.38 3.61
CA SER A 92 5.96 -10.28 2.63
C SER A 92 6.35 -8.83 2.29
N LEU A 93 5.60 -7.83 2.79
CA LEU A 93 5.79 -6.44 2.40
C LEU A 93 7.09 -5.89 2.98
N GLN A 94 7.95 -5.40 2.10
CA GLN A 94 9.25 -4.80 2.41
C GLN A 94 9.18 -3.28 2.34
N ILE A 95 8.43 -2.73 1.39
CA ILE A 95 8.34 -1.29 1.16
C ILE A 95 6.87 -0.87 1.16
N LEU A 96 6.52 0.02 2.09
CA LEU A 96 5.23 0.69 2.15
C LEU A 96 5.43 2.20 2.06
N SER A 97 4.95 2.82 0.98
CA SER A 97 4.95 4.28 0.84
C SER A 97 3.52 4.83 0.89
N LEU A 98 3.24 5.55 1.97
CA LEU A 98 2.01 6.30 2.25
C LEU A 98 2.25 7.81 2.20
N TRP A 99 3.42 8.24 1.75
CA TRP A 99 3.83 9.64 1.66
C TRP A 99 2.75 10.51 1.00
N ARG A 100 2.48 11.68 1.57
CA ARG A 100 1.52 12.65 1.03
C ARG A 100 0.11 12.05 0.86
N ASN A 101 -0.50 11.73 2.00
CA ASN A 101 -1.90 11.34 2.15
C ASN A 101 -2.55 12.19 3.27
N GLN A 102 -3.72 11.78 3.79
CA GLN A 102 -4.45 12.50 4.85
C GLN A 102 -4.66 11.64 6.11
N LEU A 103 -3.79 10.64 6.33
CA LEU A 103 -3.91 9.68 7.43
C LEU A 103 -3.77 10.41 8.78
N THR A 104 -4.72 10.16 9.69
CA THR A 104 -4.69 10.67 11.08
C THR A 104 -4.14 9.64 12.06
N SER A 105 -4.26 8.35 11.73
CA SER A 105 -3.67 7.23 12.44
C SER A 105 -3.23 6.13 11.47
N LEU A 106 -2.49 5.15 11.99
CA LEU A 106 -2.23 3.87 11.33
C LEU A 106 -2.90 2.78 12.17
N PRO A 107 -3.43 1.71 11.56
CA PRO A 107 -4.01 0.60 12.30
C PRO A 107 -2.92 -0.12 13.11
N GLU A 108 -3.29 -0.67 14.27
CA GLU A 108 -2.35 -1.42 15.11
C GLU A 108 -1.76 -2.60 14.33
N SER A 109 -2.54 -3.25 13.48
CA SER A 109 -2.05 -4.33 12.60
C SER A 109 -0.83 -3.95 11.74
N ILE A 110 -0.47 -2.68 11.55
CA ILE A 110 0.76 -2.32 10.84
C ILE A 110 2.02 -2.90 11.51
N GLY A 111 2.01 -3.13 12.83
CA GLY A 111 3.08 -3.82 13.56
C GLY A 111 3.27 -5.29 13.14
N ASN A 112 2.31 -5.87 12.43
CA ASN A 112 2.36 -7.25 11.91
C ASN A 112 3.17 -7.39 10.62
N LEU A 113 3.59 -6.29 9.98
CA LEU A 113 4.42 -6.30 8.77
C LEU A 113 5.85 -6.75 9.08
N SER A 114 6.04 -8.05 9.29
CA SER A 114 7.28 -8.67 9.80
C SER A 114 8.50 -8.50 8.90
N SER A 115 8.28 -8.29 7.60
CA SER A 115 9.31 -8.12 6.57
C SER A 115 9.55 -6.67 6.18
N LEU A 116 8.91 -5.70 6.85
CA LEU A 116 8.98 -4.30 6.46
C LEU A 116 10.37 -3.72 6.69
N GLU A 117 10.94 -3.15 5.64
CA GLU A 117 12.28 -2.54 5.59
C GLU A 117 12.22 -1.03 5.35
N LYS A 118 11.13 -0.53 4.78
CA LYS A 118 10.93 0.91 4.53
C LYS A 118 9.47 1.28 4.71
N LEU A 119 9.24 2.31 5.53
CA LEU A 119 7.94 2.90 5.74
C LEU A 119 8.03 4.41 5.55
N TYR A 120 7.31 4.94 4.55
CA TYR A 120 7.23 6.38 4.30
C TYR A 120 5.85 6.88 4.66
N VAL A 121 5.76 7.72 5.69
CA VAL A 121 4.49 8.26 6.21
C VAL A 121 4.48 9.79 6.28
N ASP A 122 5.55 10.45 5.83
CA ASP A 122 5.64 11.91 5.88
C ASP A 122 4.54 12.56 5.04
N ARG A 123 4.25 13.83 5.34
CA ARG A 123 3.16 14.59 4.70
C ARG A 123 1.78 13.93 4.88
N ASN A 124 1.55 13.32 6.04
CA ASN A 124 0.22 12.93 6.54
C ASN A 124 -0.20 13.85 7.70
N ARG A 125 -1.27 13.49 8.41
CA ARG A 125 -1.78 14.17 9.61
C ARG A 125 -1.61 13.31 10.88
N LEU A 126 -0.61 12.42 10.87
CA LEU A 126 -0.32 11.51 11.98
C LEU A 126 0.19 12.31 13.18
N THR A 127 -0.38 12.06 14.35
CA THR A 127 0.08 12.64 15.63
C THR A 127 0.99 11.69 16.40
N SER A 128 0.82 10.39 16.18
CA SER A 128 1.62 9.31 16.76
C SER A 128 1.69 8.12 15.79
N LEU A 129 2.58 7.18 16.11
CA LEU A 129 2.62 5.87 15.46
C LEU A 129 2.17 4.80 16.47
N PRO A 130 1.55 3.69 16.03
CA PRO A 130 1.14 2.56 16.88
C PRO A 130 2.29 2.02 17.74
N GLU A 131 2.05 1.62 18.98
CA GLU A 131 3.14 1.17 19.87
C GLU A 131 3.90 -0.03 19.32
N ASN A 132 3.17 -0.96 18.69
CA ASN A 132 3.70 -2.18 18.12
C ASN A 132 4.55 -1.97 16.86
N ILE A 133 4.48 -0.79 16.23
CA ILE A 133 5.31 -0.45 15.08
C ILE A 133 6.79 -0.37 15.47
N ASN A 134 7.09 -0.19 16.77
CA ASN A 134 8.44 -0.23 17.30
C ASN A 134 9.14 -1.58 17.04
N ASN A 135 8.40 -2.69 16.95
CA ASN A 135 8.97 -3.99 16.59
C ASN A 135 9.39 -4.05 15.11
N ALA A 136 8.62 -3.42 14.22
CA ALA A 136 9.03 -3.22 12.83
C ALA A 136 10.18 -2.20 12.72
N LEU A 137 10.09 -1.06 13.42
CA LEU A 137 11.05 0.05 13.40
C LEU A 137 12.42 -0.27 14.01
N LYS A 138 12.52 -1.21 14.97
CA LYS A 138 13.81 -1.71 15.46
C LYS A 138 14.67 -2.27 14.34
N LYS A 139 14.06 -2.79 13.25
CA LYS A 139 14.76 -3.19 12.02
C LYS A 139 15.08 -1.96 11.12
N LEU A 140 14.16 -1.00 11.03
CA LEU A 140 14.25 0.19 10.17
C LEU A 140 15.35 1.20 10.57
N LYS A 141 15.63 1.36 11.88
CA LYS A 141 16.69 2.26 12.38
C LYS A 141 18.12 1.87 11.95
N LYS A 142 18.35 0.63 11.47
CA LYS A 142 19.64 0.21 10.91
C LYS A 142 19.87 0.67 9.47
N GLN A 143 18.85 1.20 8.77
CA GLN A 143 18.93 1.50 7.33
C GLN A 143 18.50 2.92 6.93
N GLY A 144 18.50 3.88 7.87
CA GLY A 144 18.34 5.30 7.54
C GLY A 144 16.89 5.78 7.32
N CYS A 145 15.91 5.15 7.98
CA CYS A 145 14.53 5.62 7.95
C CYS A 145 14.41 6.98 8.65
N ARG A 146 14.22 8.07 7.89
CA ARG A 146 13.80 9.37 8.40
C ARG A 146 12.31 9.28 8.70
N ILE A 147 11.97 9.29 9.99
CA ILE A 147 10.66 9.74 10.45
C ILE A 147 10.90 11.19 10.82
N ASP A 148 10.85 12.08 9.82
CA ASP A 148 10.97 13.50 10.10
C ASP A 148 9.61 13.94 10.63
N LYS A 149 9.53 14.13 11.95
CA LYS A 149 8.39 14.76 12.63
C LYS A 149 8.15 16.17 12.10
#